data_AF-A0A0F9HZD4-F1
#
_entry.id   AF-A0A0F9HZD4-F1
#
_cell.length_a   1.000
_cell.length_b   1.000
_cell.length_c   1.000
_cell.angle_alpha   90.00
_cell.angle_beta   90.00
_cell.angle_gamma   90.00
#
_symmetry.space_group_name_H-M   'P 1'
#
loop_
_entity.id
_entity.type
_entity.pdbx_description
1 polymer ?
#
loop_
_entity_poly.entity_id
_entity_poly.type
_entity_poly.pdbx_seq_one_letter_code
_entity_poly.pdbx_strand_id
1 'polypeptide(L)'
;MKIQVANGPFIGYTPFIFPDGQRHITLEADVAWSDVVITASLCSANDLFDLLLVNDVLSRNHNKVNLRVDYLIGGRMDRQINDRQPFTLSVVAGIINTAGFDSITILDPHSEVSTNLLYAVAGYPNIGGVLEDYSPEDTVIVQPDKGAEKRVRKMVGGLGFRIIECTKERDSTSGRLFKPEIITPAAVKGKRCLIVDDICDGGATFVALARKLREAGAIEVSLFVTHGIFSKGKDLEGIDNIYTTGSFTGKIHPKHGIRIEEE
;
A
#
# COMPACT_ATOMS: atom_id res chain seq x y z
N MET A 1 14.46 0.78 -4.48
CA MET A 1 14.29 -0.58 -5.04
C MET A 1 15.32 -1.50 -4.41
N LYS A 2 14.98 -2.75 -4.14
CA LYS A 2 15.90 -3.80 -3.69
C LYS A 2 15.97 -4.86 -4.77
N ILE A 3 17.16 -5.32 -5.12
CA ILE A 3 17.38 -6.38 -6.12
C ILE A 3 18.07 -7.52 -5.37
N GLN A 4 17.50 -8.72 -5.38
CA GLN A 4 18.02 -9.85 -4.64
C GLN A 4 18.24 -11.03 -5.57
N VAL A 5 19.46 -11.56 -5.58
CA VAL A 5 19.74 -12.84 -6.24
C VAL A 5 19.20 -13.97 -5.37
N ALA A 6 18.56 -14.97 -5.97
CA ALA A 6 18.02 -16.12 -5.26
C ALA A 6 19.13 -16.80 -4.44
N ASN A 7 18.92 -16.91 -3.12
CA ASN A 7 19.91 -17.43 -2.16
C ASN A 7 21.25 -16.67 -2.18
N GLY A 8 21.28 -15.45 -2.69
CA GLY A 8 22.46 -14.62 -2.88
C GLY A 8 22.32 -13.22 -2.27
N PRO A 9 23.26 -12.32 -2.58
CA PRO A 9 23.30 -10.99 -2.00
C PRO A 9 22.23 -10.06 -2.58
N PHE A 10 22.01 -8.94 -1.88
CA PHE A 10 21.34 -7.77 -2.45
C PHE A 10 22.30 -7.01 -3.36
N ILE A 11 21.75 -6.48 -4.45
CA ILE A 11 22.46 -5.70 -5.45
C ILE A 11 21.95 -4.26 -5.41
N GLY A 12 22.88 -3.32 -5.29
CA GLY A 12 22.60 -1.90 -5.42
C GLY A 12 22.49 -1.46 -6.89
N TYR A 13 21.94 -0.28 -7.11
CA TYR A 13 22.08 0.39 -8.38
C TYR A 13 22.34 1.87 -8.14
N THR A 14 23.21 2.45 -8.96
CA THR A 14 23.48 3.88 -8.95
C THR A 14 22.77 4.52 -10.14
N PRO A 15 21.81 5.45 -9.92
CA PRO A 15 21.23 6.24 -10.98
C PRO A 15 22.19 7.34 -11.44
N PHE A 16 22.21 7.60 -12.73
CA PHE A 16 22.92 8.71 -13.37
C PHE A 16 21.92 9.54 -14.19
N ILE A 17 22.05 10.86 -14.16
CA ILE A 17 21.21 11.77 -14.95
C ILE A 17 22.12 12.57 -15.88
N PHE A 18 21.92 12.42 -17.19
CA PHE A 18 22.62 13.20 -18.19
C PHE A 18 22.26 14.69 -18.09
N PRO A 19 23.09 15.62 -18.60
CA PRO A 19 22.80 17.06 -18.54
C PRO A 19 21.46 17.49 -19.18
N ASP A 20 20.91 16.68 -20.09
CA ASP A 20 19.60 16.91 -20.73
C ASP A 20 18.42 16.31 -19.94
N GLY A 21 18.68 15.69 -18.79
CA GLY A 21 17.68 15.10 -17.90
C GLY A 21 17.40 13.61 -18.15
N GLN A 22 18.04 12.97 -19.13
CA GLN A 22 17.85 11.54 -19.37
C GLN A 22 18.44 10.70 -18.24
N ARG A 23 17.70 9.67 -17.81
CA ARG A 23 18.12 8.77 -16.74
C ARG A 23 18.84 7.54 -17.30
N HIS A 24 19.85 7.10 -16.58
CA HIS A 24 20.55 5.85 -16.79
C HIS A 24 20.84 5.20 -15.43
N ILE A 25 21.18 3.92 -15.42
CA ILE A 25 21.55 3.20 -14.19
C ILE A 25 22.80 2.37 -14.41
N THR A 26 23.50 2.07 -13.32
CA THR A 26 24.54 1.04 -13.29
C THR A 26 24.25 0.12 -12.11
N LEU A 27 24.17 -1.19 -12.36
CA LEU A 27 24.06 -2.17 -11.29
C LEU A 27 25.42 -2.32 -10.60
N GLU A 28 25.41 -2.29 -9.27
CA GLU A 28 26.58 -2.52 -8.43
C GLU A 28 26.78 -4.02 -8.24
N ALA A 29 27.12 -4.72 -9.33
CA ALA A 29 27.12 -6.17 -9.37
C ALA A 29 28.50 -6.73 -9.76
N ASP A 30 29.14 -7.44 -8.83
CA ASP A 30 30.13 -8.48 -9.12
C ASP A 30 29.58 -9.80 -8.57
N VAL A 31 28.57 -10.36 -9.24
CA VAL A 31 27.85 -11.56 -8.78
C VAL A 31 27.62 -12.54 -9.92
N ALA A 32 27.62 -13.83 -9.59
CA ALA A 32 27.11 -14.86 -10.49
C ALA A 32 25.58 -14.78 -10.53
N TRP A 33 25.03 -14.49 -11.70
CA TRP A 33 23.58 -14.36 -11.87
C TRP A 33 22.88 -15.72 -11.74
N SER A 34 21.82 -15.74 -10.94
CA SER A 34 20.77 -16.78 -10.92
C SER A 34 19.41 -16.09 -10.99
N ASP A 35 18.31 -16.80 -10.73
CA ASP A 35 16.99 -16.20 -10.56
C ASP A 35 17.06 -14.97 -9.64
N VAL A 36 16.39 -13.88 -10.03
CA VAL A 36 16.42 -12.59 -9.34
C VAL A 36 15.01 -12.20 -8.91
N VAL A 37 14.89 -11.62 -7.73
CA VAL A 37 13.68 -10.92 -7.28
C VAL A 37 13.98 -9.43 -7.21
N ILE A 38 13.19 -8.63 -7.92
CA ILE A 38 13.19 -7.18 -7.78
C ILE A 38 12.03 -6.80 -6.85
N THR A 39 12.32 -6.08 -5.77
CA THR A 39 11.31 -5.49 -4.90
C THR A 39 11.30 -3.97 -5.07
N ALA A 40 10.18 -3.42 -5.52
CA ALA A 40 10.09 -2.02 -5.94
C ALA A 40 8.84 -1.32 -5.38
N SER A 41 9.05 -0.19 -4.72
CA SER A 41 8.03 0.85 -4.54
C SER A 41 8.05 1.75 -5.77
N LEU A 42 7.03 1.67 -6.62
CA LEU A 42 6.88 2.50 -7.80
C LEU A 42 6.09 3.75 -7.42
N CYS A 43 6.76 4.73 -6.83
CA CYS A 43 6.12 5.96 -6.33
C CYS A 43 6.05 7.08 -7.38
N SER A 44 6.85 6.98 -8.44
CA SER A 44 7.00 7.98 -9.50
C SER A 44 7.27 7.35 -10.87
N ALA A 45 7.17 8.16 -11.94
CA ALA A 45 7.58 7.74 -13.28
C ALA A 45 9.08 7.40 -13.36
N ASN A 46 9.91 8.04 -12.54
CA ASN A 46 11.33 7.73 -12.45
C ASN A 46 11.57 6.34 -11.84
N ASP A 47 10.81 5.96 -10.81
CA ASP A 47 10.93 4.62 -10.21
C ASP A 47 10.50 3.54 -11.21
N LEU A 48 9.44 3.81 -11.99
CA LEU A 48 9.01 2.93 -13.07
C LEU A 48 10.08 2.82 -14.15
N PHE A 49 10.69 3.93 -14.56
CA PHE A 49 11.73 3.91 -15.58
C PHE A 49 13.01 3.20 -15.10
N ASP A 50 13.44 3.46 -13.86
CA ASP A 50 14.56 2.76 -13.23
C ASP A 50 14.30 1.24 -13.18
N LEU A 51 13.06 0.80 -12.90
CA LEU A 51 12.68 -0.62 -12.93
C LEU A 51 12.90 -1.24 -14.32
N LEU A 52 12.49 -0.55 -15.37
CA LEU A 52 12.66 -1.03 -16.75
C LEU A 52 14.15 -1.15 -17.11
N LEU A 53 14.96 -0.16 -16.73
CA LEU A 53 16.40 -0.17 -16.98
C LEU A 53 17.11 -1.29 -16.20
N VAL A 54 16.74 -1.49 -14.93
CA VAL A 54 17.25 -2.61 -14.12
C VAL A 54 16.89 -3.94 -14.76
N ASN A 55 15.63 -4.12 -15.17
CA ASN A 55 15.18 -5.36 -15.80
C ASN A 55 15.84 -5.62 -17.17
N ASP A 56 16.10 -4.57 -17.96
CA ASP A 56 16.85 -4.69 -19.22
C ASP A 56 18.26 -5.26 -19.00
N VAL A 57 18.96 -4.85 -17.93
CA VAL A 57 20.27 -5.43 -17.58
C VAL A 57 20.13 -6.88 -17.13
N LEU A 58 19.16 -7.19 -16.27
CA LEU A 58 19.01 -8.52 -15.66
C LEU A 58 18.53 -9.58 -16.65
N SER A 59 17.54 -9.26 -17.48
CA SER A 59 16.91 -10.20 -18.43
C SER A 59 17.87 -10.72 -19.51
N ARG A 60 18.95 -9.99 -19.81
CA ARG A 60 20.01 -10.43 -20.73
C ARG A 60 20.83 -11.61 -20.21
N ASN A 61 20.78 -11.89 -18.91
CA ASN A 61 21.63 -12.91 -18.25
C ASN A 61 20.95 -14.28 -18.10
N HIS A 62 19.89 -14.58 -18.89
CA HIS A 62 19.19 -15.88 -19.01
C HIS A 62 18.58 -16.47 -17.73
N ASN A 63 18.42 -15.68 -16.66
CA ASN A 63 17.77 -16.09 -15.42
C ASN A 63 16.34 -15.56 -15.31
N LYS A 64 15.52 -16.20 -14.47
CA LYS A 64 14.17 -15.69 -14.21
C LYS A 64 14.24 -14.39 -13.43
N VAL A 65 13.42 -13.42 -13.78
CA VAL A 65 13.27 -12.15 -13.07
C VAL A 65 11.84 -12.02 -12.58
N ASN A 66 11.66 -12.14 -11.26
CA ASN A 66 10.37 -11.98 -10.60
C ASN A 66 10.26 -10.56 -10.03
N LEU A 67 9.11 -9.93 -10.23
CA LEU A 67 8.83 -8.59 -9.71
C LEU A 67 7.88 -8.67 -8.51
N ARG A 68 8.31 -8.07 -7.40
CA ARG A 68 7.47 -7.73 -6.25
C ARG A 68 7.27 -6.22 -6.22
N VAL A 69 6.04 -5.77 -6.41
CA VAL A 69 5.65 -4.36 -6.35
C VAL A 69 5.10 -4.07 -4.95
N ASP A 70 5.86 -3.32 -4.16
CA ASP A 70 5.43 -2.92 -2.82
C ASP A 70 4.43 -1.75 -2.87
N TYR A 71 4.56 -0.86 -3.86
CA TYR A 71 3.59 0.21 -4.10
C TYR A 71 3.49 0.48 -5.60
N LEU A 72 2.28 0.64 -6.13
CA LEU A 72 2.03 0.78 -7.56
C LEU A 72 1.54 2.19 -7.91
N ILE A 73 2.37 2.95 -8.65
CA ILE A 73 1.95 4.23 -9.23
C ILE A 73 0.70 4.03 -10.09
N GLY A 74 -0.29 4.89 -9.88
CA GLY A 74 -1.55 4.81 -10.60
C GLY A 74 -2.55 3.79 -10.06
N GLY A 75 -2.24 3.03 -9.00
CA GLY A 75 -3.19 2.06 -8.40
C GLY A 75 -4.55 2.66 -8.01
N ARG A 76 -4.59 3.94 -7.61
CA ARG A 76 -5.84 4.68 -7.28
C ARG A 76 -6.62 5.16 -8.51
N MET A 77 -6.04 5.07 -9.70
CA MET A 77 -6.61 5.50 -10.99
C MET A 77 -6.99 4.26 -11.81
N ASP A 78 -7.85 3.43 -11.22
CA ASP A 78 -8.17 2.06 -11.64
C ASP A 78 -9.34 1.95 -12.63
N ARG A 79 -9.85 3.08 -13.11
CA ARG A 79 -10.93 3.14 -14.09
C ARG A 79 -10.91 4.46 -14.83
N GLN A 80 -11.46 4.45 -16.04
CA GLN A 80 -11.77 5.67 -16.77
C GLN A 80 -13.06 6.28 -16.22
N ILE A 81 -12.99 7.53 -15.73
CA ILE A 81 -14.16 8.25 -15.20
C ILE A 81 -14.96 8.90 -16.34
N ASN A 82 -14.27 9.40 -17.37
CA ASN A 82 -14.87 9.98 -18.58
C ASN A 82 -13.92 9.85 -19.78
N ASP A 83 -14.43 10.14 -20.97
CA ASP A 83 -13.75 10.02 -22.27
C ASP A 83 -12.53 10.94 -22.44
N ARG A 84 -12.34 11.94 -21.56
CA ARG A 84 -11.21 12.88 -21.59
C ARG A 84 -10.15 12.61 -20.53
N GLN A 85 -10.30 11.55 -19.73
CA GLN A 85 -9.34 11.17 -18.69
C GLN A 85 -8.68 9.84 -19.00
N PRO A 86 -7.39 9.67 -18.68
CA PRO A 86 -6.69 8.43 -18.91
C PRO A 86 -7.12 7.35 -17.91
N PHE A 87 -7.10 6.10 -18.35
CA PHE A 87 -7.03 4.95 -17.47
C PHE A 87 -5.56 4.73 -17.08
N THR A 88 -5.05 5.53 -16.16
CA THR A 88 -3.61 5.55 -15.83
C THR A 88 -3.08 4.18 -15.40
N LEU A 89 -3.82 3.42 -14.59
CA LEU A 89 -3.39 2.08 -14.17
C LEU A 89 -3.21 1.12 -15.36
N SER A 90 -4.05 1.21 -16.39
CA SER A 90 -3.91 0.42 -17.63
C SER A 90 -2.65 0.79 -18.41
N VAL A 91 -2.32 2.09 -18.50
CA VAL A 91 -1.07 2.55 -19.12
C VAL A 91 0.15 2.02 -18.37
N VAL A 92 0.17 2.14 -17.04
CA VAL A 92 1.27 1.65 -16.20
C VAL A 92 1.41 0.13 -16.30
N ALA A 93 0.29 -0.60 -16.24
CA ALA A 93 0.29 -2.05 -16.36
C ALA A 93 0.82 -2.53 -17.72
N GLY A 94 0.41 -1.87 -18.81
CA GLY A 94 0.93 -2.18 -20.15
C GLY A 94 2.45 -2.01 -20.26
N ILE A 95 3.00 -0.96 -19.65
CA ILE A 95 4.45 -0.73 -19.60
C ILE A 95 5.15 -1.85 -18.83
N ILE A 96 4.66 -2.19 -17.63
CA ILE A 96 5.28 -3.24 -16.79
C ILE A 96 5.19 -4.61 -17.47
N ASN A 97 4.05 -4.96 -18.06
CA ASN A 97 3.88 -6.23 -18.77
C ASN A 97 4.83 -6.35 -19.97
N THR A 98 5.11 -5.24 -20.67
CA THR A 98 6.07 -5.22 -21.79
C THR A 98 7.50 -5.52 -21.34
N ALA A 99 7.83 -5.29 -20.07
CA ALA A 99 9.15 -5.62 -19.53
C ALA A 99 9.39 -7.14 -19.39
N GLY A 100 8.35 -7.98 -19.44
CA GLY A 100 8.51 -9.43 -19.54
C GLY A 100 9.00 -10.14 -18.27
N PHE A 101 8.56 -9.71 -17.08
CA PHE A 101 8.83 -10.42 -15.83
C PHE A 101 8.21 -11.82 -15.82
N ASP A 102 8.90 -12.80 -15.21
CA ASP A 102 8.43 -14.18 -15.09
C ASP A 102 7.21 -14.33 -14.16
N SER A 103 7.17 -13.51 -13.11
CA SER A 103 6.00 -13.39 -12.23
C SER A 103 5.94 -12.00 -11.61
N ILE A 104 4.71 -11.58 -11.28
CA ILE A 104 4.46 -10.29 -10.63
C ILE A 104 3.62 -10.55 -9.36
N THR A 105 4.10 -10.05 -8.23
CA THR A 105 3.34 -9.96 -6.98
C THR A 105 3.16 -8.49 -6.61
N ILE A 106 1.98 -8.11 -6.13
CA ILE A 106 1.68 -6.75 -5.69
C ILE A 106 1.25 -6.80 -4.23
N LEU A 107 1.90 -6.02 -3.38
CA LEU A 107 1.51 -5.86 -1.98
C LEU A 107 0.26 -4.97 -1.88
N ASP A 108 -0.79 -5.49 -1.25
CA ASP A 108 -2.07 -4.84 -0.94
C ASP A 108 -2.59 -3.88 -2.02
N PRO A 109 -2.85 -4.37 -3.25
CA PRO A 109 -3.29 -3.51 -4.35
C PRO A 109 -4.57 -2.76 -3.97
N HIS A 110 -4.64 -1.48 -4.37
CA HIS A 110 -5.82 -0.63 -4.11
C HIS A 110 -7.13 -1.28 -4.60
N SER A 111 -7.06 -1.96 -5.75
CA SER A 111 -8.17 -2.75 -6.28
C SER A 111 -7.68 -3.94 -7.10
N GLU A 112 -8.54 -4.96 -7.23
CA GLU A 112 -8.29 -6.17 -8.04
C GLU A 112 -8.05 -5.86 -9.53
N VAL A 113 -8.40 -4.66 -9.98
CA VAL A 113 -8.08 -4.21 -11.34
C VAL A 113 -6.57 -4.23 -11.57
N SER A 114 -5.77 -3.89 -10.55
CA SER A 114 -4.30 -3.92 -10.65
C SER A 114 -3.79 -5.33 -10.91
N THR A 115 -4.27 -6.33 -10.18
CA THR A 115 -3.87 -7.73 -10.36
C THR A 115 -4.32 -8.28 -11.71
N ASN A 116 -5.53 -7.91 -12.16
CA ASN A 116 -6.05 -8.38 -13.44
C ASN A 116 -5.28 -7.81 -14.63
N LEU A 117 -4.92 -6.53 -14.59
CA LEU A 117 -4.17 -5.89 -15.67
C LEU A 117 -2.69 -6.29 -15.72
N LEU A 118 -2.09 -6.58 -14.56
CA LEU A 118 -0.68 -7.01 -14.46
C LEU A 118 -0.50 -8.53 -14.49
N TYR A 119 -1.58 -9.30 -14.56
CA TYR A 119 -1.54 -10.76 -14.37
C TYR A 119 -0.81 -11.16 -13.08
N ALA A 120 -0.98 -10.34 -12.04
CA ALA A 120 -0.22 -10.43 -10.80
C ALA A 120 -0.99 -11.12 -9.68
N VAL A 121 -0.26 -11.61 -8.69
CA VAL A 121 -0.82 -12.14 -7.44
C VAL A 121 -0.84 -11.04 -6.38
N ALA A 122 -1.96 -10.87 -5.68
CA ALA A 122 -2.03 -9.98 -4.51
C ALA A 122 -1.39 -10.65 -3.28
N GLY A 123 -0.39 -9.98 -2.70
CA GLY A 123 0.06 -10.21 -1.33
C GLY A 123 -0.63 -9.25 -0.36
N TYR A 124 -0.63 -9.58 0.93
CA TYR A 124 -1.11 -8.70 1.99
C TYR A 124 -0.07 -8.72 3.11
N PRO A 125 0.21 -7.58 3.77
CA PRO A 125 1.11 -7.58 4.91
C PRO A 125 0.63 -8.53 6.00
N ASN A 126 1.58 -9.19 6.63
CA ASN A 126 1.35 -9.69 7.98
C ASN A 126 1.16 -8.47 8.89
N ILE A 127 0.21 -8.55 9.81
CA ILE A 127 0.02 -7.51 10.83
C ILE A 127 0.06 -8.09 12.24
N GLY A 128 0.61 -9.31 12.37
CA GLY A 128 0.70 -10.01 13.64
C GLY A 128 1.44 -9.19 14.71
N GLY A 129 2.52 -8.49 14.32
CA GLY A 129 3.26 -7.63 15.24
C GLY A 129 2.46 -6.41 15.71
N VAL A 130 1.56 -5.89 14.88
CA VAL A 130 0.57 -4.87 15.29
C VAL A 130 -0.47 -5.48 16.22
N LEU A 131 -0.95 -6.68 15.92
CA LEU A 131 -2.03 -7.34 16.66
C LEU A 131 -1.61 -7.86 18.05
N GLU A 132 -0.30 -8.00 18.32
CA GLU A 132 0.22 -8.32 19.66
C GLU A 132 -0.27 -7.33 20.74
N ASP A 133 -0.50 -6.08 20.35
CA ASP A 133 -0.96 -5.03 21.25
C ASP A 133 -2.50 -5.08 21.48
N TYR A 134 -3.23 -5.96 20.77
CA TYR A 134 -4.71 -6.00 20.77
C TYR A 134 -5.27 -7.39 21.12
N SER A 135 -6.48 -7.40 21.69
CA SER A 135 -7.19 -8.64 22.07
C SER A 135 -8.56 -8.72 21.40
N PRO A 136 -8.98 -9.87 20.85
CA PRO A 136 -10.31 -10.03 20.25
C PRO A 136 -11.47 -9.70 21.19
N GLU A 137 -11.28 -9.83 22.51
CA GLU A 137 -12.28 -9.60 23.54
C GLU A 137 -12.60 -8.12 23.73
N ASP A 138 -11.64 -7.22 23.48
CA ASP A 138 -11.77 -5.78 23.76
C ASP A 138 -11.54 -4.89 22.53
N THR A 139 -11.21 -5.49 21.39
CA THR A 139 -10.84 -4.79 20.16
C THR A 139 -11.78 -5.15 19.01
N VAL A 140 -12.14 -4.12 18.24
CA VAL A 140 -12.96 -4.23 17.04
C VAL A 140 -12.13 -3.75 15.85
N ILE A 141 -12.06 -4.56 14.81
CA ILE A 141 -11.44 -4.19 13.54
C ILE A 141 -12.44 -3.39 12.72
N VAL A 142 -12.04 -2.19 12.30
CA VAL A 142 -12.90 -1.27 11.57
C VAL A 142 -12.50 -1.25 10.10
N GLN A 143 -13.41 -1.69 9.25
CA GLN A 143 -13.30 -1.59 7.81
C GLN A 143 -13.91 -0.26 7.36
N PRO A 144 -13.14 0.67 6.76
CA PRO A 144 -13.58 2.04 6.53
C PRO A 144 -14.57 2.19 5.35
N ASP A 145 -14.59 1.25 4.42
CA ASP A 145 -15.61 1.11 3.37
C ASP A 145 -15.67 -0.33 2.85
N LYS A 146 -16.71 -0.67 2.08
CA LYS A 146 -16.93 -2.00 1.51
C LYS A 146 -15.73 -2.54 0.70
N GLY A 147 -14.93 -1.69 0.06
CA GLY A 147 -13.79 -2.09 -0.75
C GLY A 147 -12.68 -2.78 0.05
N ALA A 148 -12.56 -2.47 1.35
CA ALA A 148 -11.56 -3.04 2.22
C ALA A 148 -11.91 -4.46 2.74
N GLU A 149 -13.12 -4.99 2.52
CA GLU A 149 -13.58 -6.25 3.13
C GLU A 149 -12.62 -7.42 2.87
N LYS A 150 -12.23 -7.58 1.60
CA LYS A 150 -11.37 -8.69 1.19
C LYS A 150 -10.00 -8.60 1.88
N ARG A 151 -9.40 -7.40 1.96
CA ARG A 151 -8.08 -7.22 2.60
C ARG A 151 -8.16 -7.47 4.10
N VAL A 152 -9.17 -6.91 4.76
CA VAL A 152 -9.35 -7.06 6.20
C VAL A 152 -9.50 -8.55 6.54
N ARG A 153 -10.35 -9.28 5.81
CA ARG A 153 -10.49 -10.73 5.99
C ARG A 153 -9.19 -11.50 5.71
N LYS A 154 -8.34 -11.05 4.80
CA LYS A 154 -7.04 -11.69 4.53
C LYS A 154 -6.01 -11.44 5.63
N MET A 155 -6.02 -10.26 6.25
CA MET A 155 -5.07 -9.87 7.29
C MET A 155 -5.47 -10.37 8.69
N VAL A 156 -6.76 -10.30 9.04
CA VAL A 156 -7.24 -10.63 10.40
C VAL A 156 -8.23 -11.80 10.46
N GLY A 157 -8.61 -12.37 9.30
CA GLY A 157 -9.59 -13.44 9.26
C GLY A 157 -9.11 -14.67 10.01
N GLY A 158 -10.01 -15.25 10.82
CA GLY A 158 -9.70 -16.43 11.64
C GLY A 158 -9.03 -16.13 12.97
N LEU A 159 -8.62 -14.88 13.24
CA LEU A 159 -8.01 -14.45 14.51
C LEU A 159 -9.03 -14.09 15.61
N GLY A 160 -10.32 -14.33 15.38
CA GLY A 160 -11.39 -14.11 16.37
C GLY A 160 -11.84 -12.66 16.56
N PHE A 161 -11.15 -11.67 15.98
CA PHE A 161 -11.56 -10.28 16.06
C PHE A 161 -12.93 -10.02 15.42
N ARG A 162 -13.75 -9.21 16.08
CA ARG A 162 -14.98 -8.69 15.48
C ARG A 162 -14.62 -7.64 14.43
N ILE A 163 -15.12 -7.82 13.20
CA ILE A 163 -14.99 -6.83 12.13
C ILE A 163 -16.30 -6.04 12.02
N ILE A 164 -16.22 -4.72 11.91
CA ILE A 164 -17.36 -3.85 11.60
C ILE A 164 -17.12 -3.07 10.31
N GLU A 165 -18.19 -2.87 9.55
CA GLU A 165 -18.20 -2.07 8.34
C GLU A 165 -18.62 -0.64 8.64
N CYS A 166 -17.96 0.30 7.97
CA CYS A 166 -18.40 1.68 7.84
C CYS A 166 -18.72 1.99 6.37
N THR A 167 -19.55 3.01 6.15
CA THR A 167 -19.83 3.52 4.80
C THR A 167 -19.14 4.86 4.60
N LYS A 168 -18.76 5.17 3.35
CA LYS A 168 -18.27 6.49 2.95
C LYS A 168 -19.32 7.14 2.05
N GLU A 169 -20.18 7.98 2.62
CA GLU A 169 -21.01 8.87 1.80
C GLU A 169 -20.22 10.11 1.41
N ARG A 170 -20.17 10.41 0.11
CA ARG A 170 -19.65 11.67 -0.40
C ARG A 170 -20.82 12.64 -0.49
N ASP A 171 -20.73 13.78 0.20
CA ASP A 171 -21.70 14.86 0.05
C ASP A 171 -21.70 15.35 -1.41
N SER A 172 -22.77 15.02 -2.13
CA SER A 172 -22.95 15.32 -3.56
C SER A 172 -23.02 16.82 -3.85
N THR A 173 -23.30 17.64 -2.84
CA THR A 173 -23.43 19.10 -2.93
C THR A 173 -22.10 19.83 -2.79
N SER A 174 -21.20 19.35 -1.93
CA SER A 174 -19.87 19.97 -1.71
C SER A 174 -18.74 19.26 -2.46
N GLY A 175 -18.97 18.03 -2.92
CA GLY A 175 -17.98 17.17 -3.60
C GLY A 175 -16.76 16.80 -2.75
N ARG A 176 -16.73 17.22 -1.46
CA ARG A 176 -15.49 17.22 -0.64
C ARG A 176 -15.68 16.66 0.77
N LEU A 177 -16.87 16.70 1.37
CA LEU A 177 -17.08 16.15 2.71
C LEU A 177 -17.50 14.67 2.64
N PHE A 178 -16.61 13.81 3.12
CA PHE A 178 -16.92 12.41 3.43
C PHE A 178 -17.61 12.35 4.78
N LYS A 179 -18.81 11.76 4.83
CA LYS A 179 -19.52 11.45 6.07
C LYS A 179 -19.41 9.94 6.31
N PRO A 180 -18.49 9.49 7.17
CA PRO A 180 -18.45 8.11 7.57
C PRO A 180 -19.62 7.77 8.48
N GLU A 181 -20.29 6.65 8.23
CA GLU A 181 -21.29 6.09 9.15
C GLU A 181 -20.87 4.70 9.60
N ILE A 182 -21.11 4.39 10.89
CA ILE A 182 -20.81 3.09 11.48
C ILE A 182 -22.08 2.25 11.37
N ILE A 183 -22.03 1.11 10.67
CA ILE A 183 -23.20 0.26 10.45
C ILE A 183 -23.69 -0.37 11.76
N THR A 184 -22.81 -0.63 12.72
CA THR A 184 -23.16 -1.20 14.04
C THR A 184 -22.50 -0.41 15.19
N PRO A 185 -23.01 0.79 15.53
CA PRO A 185 -22.38 1.65 16.55
C PRO A 185 -22.28 0.99 17.93
N ALA A 186 -23.26 0.15 18.29
CA ALA A 186 -23.27 -0.57 19.56
C ALA A 186 -22.06 -1.52 19.74
N ALA A 187 -21.44 -1.98 18.65
CA ALA A 187 -20.26 -2.82 18.71
C ALA A 187 -19.00 -2.08 19.18
N VAL A 188 -18.98 -0.75 19.06
CA VAL A 188 -17.81 0.11 19.30
C VAL A 188 -17.71 0.60 20.74
N LYS A 189 -18.85 0.73 21.43
CA LYS A 189 -18.91 1.32 22.76
C LYS A 189 -18.04 0.55 23.77
N GLY A 190 -17.08 1.25 24.38
CA GLY A 190 -16.15 0.69 25.36
C GLY A 190 -15.06 -0.21 24.77
N LYS A 191 -14.86 -0.20 23.44
CA LYS A 191 -13.86 -1.02 22.74
C LYS A 191 -12.72 -0.18 22.18
N ARG A 192 -11.58 -0.84 21.99
CA ARG A 192 -10.50 -0.33 21.12
C ARG A 192 -10.89 -0.57 19.67
N CYS A 193 -10.63 0.38 18.80
CA CYS A 193 -10.93 0.28 17.38
C CYS A 193 -9.64 0.33 16.58
N LEU A 194 -9.36 -0.70 15.78
CA LEU A 194 -8.25 -0.69 14.84
C LEU A 194 -8.80 -0.59 13.42
N ILE A 195 -8.67 0.59 12.81
CA ILE A 195 -9.01 0.82 11.41
C ILE A 195 -7.96 0.16 10.52
N VAL A 196 -8.37 -0.61 9.52
CA VAL A 196 -7.46 -1.30 8.59
C VAL A 196 -7.82 -0.90 7.15
N ASP A 197 -6.89 -0.28 6.43
CA ASP A 197 -7.06 0.13 5.03
C ASP A 197 -5.76 -0.06 4.21
N ASP A 198 -5.77 0.16 2.90
CA ASP A 198 -4.56 0.08 2.07
C ASP A 198 -3.73 1.36 2.15
N ILE A 199 -4.36 2.52 1.95
CA ILE A 199 -3.64 3.77 1.69
C ILE A 199 -4.10 4.87 2.64
N CYS A 200 -3.15 5.53 3.30
CA CYS A 200 -3.37 6.84 3.90
C CYS A 200 -2.58 7.92 3.15
N ASP A 201 -3.30 8.77 2.42
CA ASP A 201 -2.74 9.95 1.74
C ASP A 201 -2.81 11.20 2.62
N GLY A 202 -3.93 11.92 2.59
CA GLY A 202 -4.12 13.12 3.42
C GLY A 202 -4.77 12.87 4.78
N GLY A 203 -5.20 11.64 5.08
CA GLY A 203 -5.76 11.25 6.38
C GLY A 203 -7.16 11.77 6.75
N ALA A 204 -7.72 12.75 6.04
CA ALA A 204 -9.00 13.39 6.38
C ALA A 204 -10.17 12.40 6.58
N THR A 205 -10.23 11.34 5.77
CA THR A 205 -11.23 10.29 5.91
C THR A 205 -11.11 9.55 7.25
N PHE A 206 -9.88 9.23 7.68
CA PHE A 206 -9.64 8.53 8.93
C PHE A 206 -9.87 9.43 10.14
N VAL A 207 -9.54 10.72 10.06
CA VAL A 207 -9.88 11.70 11.12
C VAL A 207 -11.40 11.79 11.31
N ALA A 208 -12.16 11.90 10.21
CA ALA A 208 -13.61 11.93 10.28
C ALA A 208 -14.21 10.64 10.86
N LEU A 209 -13.63 9.48 10.50
CA LEU A 209 -14.05 8.18 11.02
C LEU A 209 -13.68 8.02 12.50
N ALA A 210 -12.48 8.44 12.90
CA ALA A 210 -12.04 8.40 14.28
C ALA A 210 -12.98 9.21 15.18
N ARG A 211 -13.36 10.42 14.77
CA ARG A 211 -14.36 11.22 15.48
C ARG A 211 -15.68 10.45 15.65
N LYS A 212 -16.17 9.76 14.61
CA LYS A 212 -17.41 8.96 14.69
C LYS A 212 -17.28 7.76 15.62
N LEU A 213 -16.15 7.07 15.60
CA LEU A 213 -15.87 5.97 16.52
C LEU A 213 -15.84 6.46 17.97
N ARG A 214 -15.21 7.61 18.23
CA ARG A 214 -15.19 8.27 19.55
C ARG A 214 -16.59 8.69 19.99
N GLU A 215 -17.39 9.30 19.12
CA GLU A 215 -18.80 9.64 19.39
C GLU A 215 -19.64 8.39 19.73
N ALA A 216 -19.33 7.24 19.11
CA ALA A 216 -19.95 5.95 19.40
C ALA A 216 -19.41 5.26 20.68
N GLY A 217 -18.43 5.87 21.35
CA GLY A 217 -17.88 5.41 22.63
C GLY A 217 -16.61 4.56 22.54
N ALA A 218 -15.85 4.63 21.45
CA ALA A 218 -14.53 3.99 21.38
C ALA A 218 -13.57 4.58 22.41
N ILE A 219 -12.87 3.72 23.16
CA ILE A 219 -11.89 4.13 24.17
C ILE A 219 -10.49 4.39 23.59
N GLU A 220 -10.22 3.82 22.41
CA GLU A 220 -9.01 4.03 21.62
C GLU A 220 -9.37 3.83 20.14
N VAL A 221 -8.76 4.62 19.25
CA VAL A 221 -8.87 4.50 17.80
C VAL A 221 -7.46 4.49 17.21
N SER A 222 -7.07 3.36 16.67
CA SER A 222 -5.79 3.13 16.00
C SER A 222 -6.00 2.92 14.50
N LEU A 223 -4.96 3.18 13.71
CA LEU A 223 -4.99 3.05 12.25
C LEU A 223 -3.84 2.18 11.77
N PHE A 224 -4.14 1.13 11.02
CA PHE A 224 -3.20 0.42 10.17
C PHE A 224 -3.48 0.75 8.70
N VAL A 225 -2.43 1.15 7.97
CA VAL A 225 -2.46 1.21 6.51
C VAL A 225 -1.24 0.56 5.91
N THR A 226 -1.40 -0.24 4.86
CA THR A 226 -0.25 -0.86 4.19
C THR A 226 0.68 0.22 3.61
N HIS A 227 0.12 1.22 2.94
CA HIS A 227 0.83 2.29 2.25
C HIS A 227 0.56 3.66 2.91
N GLY A 228 1.40 4.00 3.88
CA GLY A 228 1.38 5.29 4.56
C GLY A 228 2.06 6.41 3.78
N ILE A 229 1.32 7.06 2.88
CA ILE A 229 1.82 8.21 2.09
C ILE A 229 1.92 9.47 2.97
N PHE A 230 0.89 9.73 3.79
CA PHE A 230 0.83 10.83 4.75
C PHE A 230 1.24 12.21 4.19
N SER A 231 0.74 12.58 3.00
CA SER A 231 1.11 13.81 2.27
C SER A 231 0.76 15.11 3.00
N LYS A 232 -0.10 15.03 4.02
CA LYS A 232 -0.50 16.15 4.89
C LYS A 232 0.06 16.06 6.32
N GLY A 233 0.96 15.12 6.57
CA GLY A 233 1.48 14.83 7.90
C GLY A 233 0.79 13.61 8.54
N LYS A 234 1.36 13.19 9.66
CA LYS A 234 0.96 11.97 10.39
C LYS A 234 0.15 12.27 11.65
N ASP A 235 0.08 13.54 12.05
CA ASP A 235 -0.73 13.98 13.18
C ASP A 235 -2.21 13.96 12.76
N LEU A 236 -2.80 12.78 12.81
CA LEU A 236 -4.20 12.53 12.48
C LEU A 236 -5.03 12.68 13.74
N GLU A 237 -5.71 13.82 13.86
CA GLU A 237 -6.53 14.12 15.04
C GLU A 237 -7.51 12.99 15.37
N GLY A 238 -7.53 12.59 16.65
CA GLY A 238 -8.40 11.53 17.16
C GLY A 238 -7.92 10.10 16.91
N ILE A 239 -6.78 9.92 16.23
CA ILE A 239 -6.12 8.61 16.07
C ILE A 239 -4.96 8.52 17.07
N ASP A 240 -4.99 7.49 17.92
CA ASP A 240 -4.04 7.32 19.01
C ASP A 240 -2.74 6.65 18.56
N ASN A 241 -2.83 5.63 17.71
CA ASN A 241 -1.68 4.90 17.17
C ASN A 241 -1.80 4.73 15.65
N ILE A 242 -0.67 4.85 14.94
CA ILE A 242 -0.61 4.69 13.48
C ILE A 242 0.46 3.66 13.12
N TYR A 243 0.04 2.62 12.41
CA TYR A 243 0.86 1.51 11.93
C TYR A 243 0.90 1.54 10.41
N THR A 244 2.08 1.31 9.85
CA THR A 244 2.23 1.20 8.39
C THR A 244 3.43 0.36 8.03
N THR A 245 3.49 -0.17 6.80
CA THR A 245 4.69 -0.87 6.32
C THR A 245 5.69 0.11 5.71
N GLY A 246 6.88 -0.39 5.36
CA GLY A 246 7.88 0.34 4.58
C GLY A 246 7.58 0.43 3.08
N SER A 247 6.39 0.02 2.63
CA SER A 247 6.06 -0.18 1.21
C SER A 247 6.09 1.09 0.35
N PHE A 248 5.82 2.27 0.94
CA PHE A 248 5.90 3.56 0.27
C PHE A 248 7.15 4.32 0.74
N THR A 249 8.13 4.49 -0.14
CA THR A 249 9.47 5.01 0.21
C THR A 249 9.67 6.50 -0.06
N GLY A 250 8.61 7.24 -0.45
CA GLY A 250 8.65 8.64 -0.94
C GLY A 250 9.02 9.76 0.05
N LYS A 251 9.99 9.53 0.96
CA LYS A 251 10.42 10.36 2.12
C LYS A 251 9.39 10.45 3.24
N ILE A 252 9.60 9.60 4.25
CA ILE A 252 8.88 9.59 5.52
C ILE A 252 9.59 10.55 6.50
N HIS A 253 8.92 11.61 7.01
CA HIS A 253 9.46 12.44 8.09
C HIS A 253 9.41 11.68 9.42
N PRO A 254 10.49 11.60 10.22
CA PRO A 254 10.45 10.98 11.54
C PRO A 254 9.88 11.99 12.55
N LYS A 255 8.79 11.63 13.22
CA LYS A 255 8.53 11.90 14.65
C LYS A 255 7.21 11.25 15.09
N HIS A 256 7.35 10.46 16.15
CA HIS A 256 6.35 9.82 17.02
C HIS A 256 5.37 8.79 16.42
N GLY A 257 5.27 7.64 17.10
CA GLY A 257 4.11 6.73 17.04
C GLY A 257 4.06 5.65 15.97
N ILE A 258 5.01 5.59 15.02
CA ILE A 258 4.94 4.59 13.94
C ILE A 258 5.79 3.37 14.27
N ARG A 259 5.12 2.24 14.50
CA ARG A 259 5.74 0.92 14.43
C ARG A 259 5.65 0.47 12.97
N ILE A 260 6.80 0.47 12.29
CA ILE A 260 6.93 -0.09 10.94
C ILE A 260 7.04 -1.60 11.12
N GLU A 261 6.17 -2.36 10.47
CA GLU A 261 6.47 -3.80 10.30
C GLU A 261 7.66 -3.91 9.33
N GLU A 262 8.79 -4.39 9.85
CA GLU A 262 9.89 -4.86 9.02
C GLU A 262 9.50 -6.22 8.46
N GLU A 263 9.51 -6.35 7.14
CA GLU A 263 9.47 -7.66 6.47
C GLU A 263 10.84 -8.32 6.43
#